data_AF-A0A2P6WGA9-F1
#
_entry.id   AF-A0A2P6WGA9-F1
#
_cell.length_a   1.000
_cell.length_b   1.000
_cell.length_c   1.000
_cell.angle_alpha   90.00
_cell.angle_beta   90.00
_cell.angle_gamma   90.00
#
_symmetry.space_group_name_H-M   'P 1'
#
loop_
_entity.id
_entity.type
_entity.pdbx_description
1 polymer ?
#
loop_
_entity_poly.entity_id
_entity_poly.type
_entity_poly.pdbx_seq_one_letter_code
_entity_poly.pdbx_strand_id
1 'polypeptide(L)'
;MDEPKFLQHNRQQHNCAGEDLNMGCFSTFANTVTLIGIPTLCVAYYKIWRQLKNLRMLKSVSEDCLEFATPATPKCAINLVPLDGLACLPRQGEFVKLPGEGTQYGSGLYRVESLEYVFLAQPRGNRPAEAELKKVIAKVSKC
;
A
#
# COMPACT_ATOMS: atom_id res chain seq x y z
N MET A 1 -10.06 -65.99 56.38
CA MET A 1 -8.69 -65.65 55.97
C MET A 1 -8.61 -65.78 54.47
N ASP A 2 -7.90 -64.83 53.86
CA ASP A 2 -7.42 -64.76 52.47
C ASP A 2 -8.33 -64.15 51.39
N GLU A 3 -8.20 -62.82 51.24
CA GLU A 3 -8.25 -62.01 50.00
C GLU A 3 -7.05 -62.37 49.06
N PRO A 4 -6.86 -61.82 47.84
CA PRO A 4 -7.76 -61.50 46.70
C PRO A 4 -7.11 -61.83 45.32
N LYS A 5 -7.86 -61.90 44.20
CA LYS A 5 -7.28 -61.71 42.82
C LYS A 5 -8.19 -61.06 41.78
N PHE A 6 -9.38 -60.56 42.12
CA PHE A 6 -10.33 -60.07 41.12
C PHE A 6 -10.37 -58.54 40.92
N LEU A 7 -9.50 -57.78 41.59
CA LEU A 7 -9.50 -56.31 41.56
C LEU A 7 -8.20 -55.70 41.03
N GLN A 8 -7.64 -56.24 39.95
CA GLN A 8 -6.56 -55.53 39.23
C GLN A 8 -6.83 -55.29 37.74
N HIS A 9 -7.86 -55.88 37.13
CA HIS A 9 -8.10 -55.65 35.70
C HIS A 9 -8.96 -54.42 35.38
N ASN A 10 -9.55 -53.76 36.38
CA ASN A 10 -10.54 -52.69 36.17
C ASN A 10 -10.06 -51.27 36.50
N ARG A 11 -8.76 -51.07 36.73
CA ARG A 11 -8.21 -49.73 37.06
C ARG A 11 -7.52 -49.00 35.91
N GLN A 12 -7.43 -49.59 34.71
CA GLN A 12 -6.81 -48.93 33.57
C GLN A 12 -7.78 -48.28 32.58
N GLN A 13 -9.10 -48.42 32.75
CA GLN A 13 -10.08 -47.81 31.83
C GLN A 13 -10.72 -46.51 32.33
N HIS A 14 -10.41 -46.04 33.55
CA HIS A 14 -11.06 -44.86 34.13
C HIS A 14 -10.28 -43.54 34.04
N ASN A 15 -9.18 -43.47 33.27
CA ASN A 15 -8.36 -42.25 33.15
C ASN A 15 -8.48 -41.51 31.79
N CYS A 16 -9.38 -41.90 30.89
CA CYS A 16 -9.53 -41.22 29.58
C CYS A 16 -10.99 -40.89 29.27
N ALA A 17 -11.72 -40.27 30.20
CA ALA A 17 -13.10 -39.85 29.97
C ALA A 17 -13.39 -38.48 30.60
N GLY A 18 -12.41 -37.56 30.55
CA GLY A 18 -12.46 -36.30 31.30
C GLY A 18 -12.29 -35.01 30.49
N GLU A 19 -11.95 -35.03 29.19
CA GLU A 19 -11.59 -33.79 28.49
C GLU A 19 -12.09 -33.66 27.03
N ASP A 20 -12.98 -34.53 26.53
CA ASP A 20 -13.36 -34.50 25.11
C ASP A 20 -14.58 -33.62 24.76
N LEU A 21 -15.37 -33.21 25.75
CA LEU A 21 -16.58 -32.39 25.51
C LEU A 21 -16.29 -30.91 25.28
N ASN A 22 -15.16 -30.38 25.77
CA ASN A 22 -14.79 -28.99 25.55
C ASN A 22 -14.05 -28.79 24.21
N MET A 23 -13.25 -29.78 23.78
CA MET A 23 -12.43 -29.69 22.57
C MET A 23 -13.27 -29.71 21.28
N GLY A 24 -14.40 -30.43 21.27
CA GLY A 24 -15.33 -30.48 20.14
C GLY A 24 -16.09 -29.17 19.90
N CYS A 25 -16.52 -28.48 20.97
CA CYS A 25 -17.29 -27.24 20.87
C CYS A 25 -16.41 -26.06 20.42
N PHE A 26 -15.18 -25.97 20.93
CA PHE A 26 -14.19 -25.02 20.41
C PHE A 26 -13.82 -25.31 18.95
N SER A 27 -13.72 -26.58 18.55
CA SER A 27 -13.45 -26.97 17.15
C SER A 27 -14.60 -26.60 16.21
N THR A 28 -15.85 -26.88 16.58
CA THR A 28 -17.02 -26.50 15.75
C THR A 28 -17.25 -25.00 15.71
N PHE A 29 -17.07 -24.32 16.84
CA PHE A 29 -17.13 -22.86 16.91
C PHE A 29 -16.01 -22.22 16.08
N ALA A 30 -14.77 -22.71 16.19
CA ALA A 30 -13.65 -22.26 15.38
C ALA A 30 -13.91 -22.48 13.89
N ASN A 31 -14.39 -23.66 13.48
CA ASN A 31 -14.76 -23.92 12.09
C ASN A 31 -15.84 -22.96 11.58
N THR A 32 -16.84 -22.65 12.41
CA THR A 32 -17.94 -21.74 12.03
C THR A 32 -17.45 -20.30 11.89
N VAL A 33 -16.67 -19.81 12.86
CA VAL A 33 -16.06 -18.48 12.80
C VAL A 33 -15.08 -18.37 11.64
N THR A 34 -14.38 -19.45 11.29
CA THR A 34 -13.43 -19.48 10.17
C THR A 34 -14.17 -19.47 8.83
N LEU A 35 -15.26 -20.25 8.70
CA LEU A 35 -16.07 -20.35 7.48
C LEU A 35 -16.73 -19.01 7.11
N ILE A 36 -17.16 -18.23 8.09
CA ILE A 36 -17.82 -16.93 7.87
C ILE A 36 -16.83 -15.77 7.96
N GLY A 37 -15.88 -15.85 8.90
CA GLY A 37 -14.93 -14.78 9.18
C GLY A 37 -13.91 -14.59 8.06
N ILE A 38 -13.38 -15.67 7.49
CA ILE A 38 -12.37 -15.56 6.41
C ILE A 38 -12.95 -14.86 5.17
N PRO A 39 -14.12 -15.25 4.61
CA PRO A 39 -14.69 -14.55 3.47
C PRO A 39 -14.95 -13.06 3.76
N THR A 40 -15.44 -12.76 4.96
CA THR A 40 -15.73 -11.38 5.38
C THR A 40 -14.44 -10.54 5.46
N LEU A 41 -13.37 -11.10 6.03
CA LEU A 41 -12.04 -10.49 6.07
C LEU A 41 -11.45 -10.33 4.67
N CYS A 42 -11.58 -11.32 3.79
CA CYS A 42 -11.11 -11.24 2.41
C CYS A 42 -11.83 -10.13 1.63
N VAL A 43 -13.15 -9.99 1.78
CA VAL A 43 -13.90 -8.92 1.13
C VAL A 43 -13.51 -7.55 1.69
N ALA A 44 -13.38 -7.42 3.02
CA ALA A 44 -12.94 -6.18 3.65
C ALA A 44 -11.51 -5.81 3.23
N TYR A 45 -10.59 -6.77 3.25
CA TYR A 45 -9.21 -6.61 2.81
C TYR A 45 -9.14 -6.23 1.34
N TYR A 46 -9.95 -6.86 0.48
CA TYR A 46 -10.01 -6.51 -0.94
C TYR A 46 -10.53 -5.09 -1.16
N LYS A 47 -11.56 -4.67 -0.42
CA LYS A 47 -12.07 -3.29 -0.47
C LYS A 47 -11.01 -2.28 -0.03
N ILE A 48 -10.33 -2.55 1.09
CA ILE A 48 -9.24 -1.71 1.60
C ILE A 48 -8.07 -1.69 0.61
N TRP A 49 -7.67 -2.83 0.08
CA TRP A 49 -6.59 -2.94 -0.89
C TRP A 49 -6.92 -2.21 -2.21
N ARG A 50 -8.17 -2.30 -2.68
CA ARG A 50 -8.66 -1.56 -3.85
C ARG A 50 -8.70 -0.06 -3.58
N GLN A 51 -9.16 0.36 -2.40
CA GLN A 51 -9.11 1.77 -1.99
C GLN A 51 -7.68 2.27 -1.86
N LEU A 52 -6.76 1.49 -1.31
CA LEU A 52 -5.34 1.80 -1.24
C LEU A 52 -4.68 1.80 -2.62
N LYS A 53 -5.11 0.96 -3.56
CA LYS A 53 -4.62 0.98 -4.94
C LYS A 53 -5.09 2.24 -5.65
N ASN A 54 -6.36 2.61 -5.49
CA ASN A 54 -6.89 3.86 -6.02
C ASN A 54 -6.20 5.05 -5.36
N LEU A 55 -6.07 5.06 -4.03
CA LEU A 55 -5.31 6.05 -3.31
C LEU A 55 -3.83 6.01 -3.70
N ARG A 56 -3.18 4.91 -4.06
CA ARG A 56 -1.78 4.92 -4.56
C ARG A 56 -1.68 5.43 -6.00
N MET A 57 -2.74 5.28 -6.79
CA MET A 57 -2.87 5.90 -8.12
C MET A 57 -3.15 7.40 -8.00
N LEU A 58 -3.96 7.81 -7.02
CA LEU A 58 -4.36 9.20 -6.71
C LEU A 58 -3.36 9.92 -5.77
N LYS A 59 -2.52 9.18 -5.05
CA LYS A 59 -1.43 9.65 -4.18
C LYS A 59 -0.12 9.61 -4.96
N SER A 60 -0.16 10.05 -6.21
CA SER A 60 0.74 11.14 -6.56
C SER A 60 0.30 12.32 -5.69
N VAL A 61 1.04 12.64 -4.63
CA VAL A 61 0.78 13.76 -3.69
C VAL A 61 0.91 15.14 -4.41
N SER A 62 0.81 15.16 -5.72
CA SER A 62 1.19 16.25 -6.61
C SER A 62 0.32 16.26 -7.88
N GLU A 63 -0.98 15.97 -7.75
CA GLU A 63 -1.89 16.45 -8.79
C GLU A 63 -1.69 17.98 -8.91
N ASP A 64 -1.50 18.46 -10.13
CA ASP A 64 -1.20 19.86 -10.47
C ASP A 64 0.14 20.41 -9.93
N CYS A 65 1.16 19.55 -9.79
CA CYS A 65 2.53 19.96 -9.45
C CYS A 65 3.57 19.52 -10.49
N LEU A 66 4.68 20.26 -10.51
CA LEU A 66 5.97 19.88 -11.09
C LEU A 66 6.77 19.10 -10.04
N GLU A 67 7.05 17.83 -10.31
CA GLU A 67 7.92 17.00 -9.48
C GLU A 67 9.34 16.96 -10.01
N PHE A 68 10.32 17.05 -9.11
CA PHE A 68 11.72 16.80 -9.44
C PHE A 68 12.13 15.41 -8.95
N ALA A 69 12.61 14.55 -9.83
CA ALA A 69 13.01 13.18 -9.50
C ALA A 69 14.42 12.87 -10.03
N THR A 70 15.23 12.17 -9.26
CA THR A 70 16.54 11.67 -9.71
C THR A 70 16.41 10.26 -10.30
N PRO A 71 17.17 9.91 -11.35
CA PRO A 71 17.14 8.57 -11.95
C PRO A 71 17.44 7.43 -10.97
N ALA A 72 18.19 7.70 -9.89
CA ALA A 72 18.45 6.73 -8.82
C ALA A 72 17.19 6.38 -7.99
N THR A 73 16.24 7.30 -7.86
CA THR A 73 15.03 7.13 -7.04
C THR A 73 13.78 7.64 -7.78
N PRO A 74 13.39 7.01 -8.90
CA PRO A 74 12.30 7.51 -9.76
C PRO A 74 10.92 7.48 -9.07
N LYS A 75 10.78 6.75 -7.97
CA LYS A 75 9.55 6.66 -7.17
C LYS A 75 9.48 7.68 -6.03
N CYS A 76 10.54 8.46 -5.81
CA CYS A 76 10.63 9.45 -4.74
C CYS A 76 10.88 10.83 -5.34
N ALA A 77 9.89 11.72 -5.25
CA ALA A 77 10.08 13.10 -5.62
C ALA A 77 10.97 13.79 -4.58
N ILE A 78 11.94 14.54 -5.08
CA ILE A 78 12.92 15.30 -4.30
C ILE A 78 12.33 16.65 -3.92
N ASN A 79 11.55 17.24 -4.81
CA ASN A 79 10.86 18.50 -4.59
C ASN A 79 9.56 18.53 -5.39
N LEU A 80 8.57 19.25 -4.88
CA LEU A 80 7.23 19.43 -5.44
C LEU A 80 6.96 20.93 -5.55
N VAL A 81 6.67 21.41 -6.75
CA VAL A 81 6.33 22.81 -6.98
C VAL A 81 4.94 22.88 -7.61
N PRO A 82 3.95 23.56 -7.00
CA PRO A 82 2.62 23.73 -7.60
C PRO A 82 2.71 24.40 -8.98
N LEU A 83 1.98 23.88 -9.97
CA LEU A 83 1.95 24.44 -11.32
C LEU A 83 1.33 25.84 -11.36
N ASP A 84 0.34 26.11 -10.49
CA ASP A 84 -0.33 27.42 -10.39
C ASP A 84 0.63 28.58 -10.07
N GLY A 85 1.72 28.30 -9.35
CA GLY A 85 2.71 29.30 -8.95
C GLY A 85 3.91 29.39 -9.89
N LEU A 86 3.97 28.56 -10.94
CA LEU A 86 5.14 28.42 -11.79
C LEU A 86 5.01 29.28 -13.05
N ALA A 87 5.86 30.29 -13.18
CA ALA A 87 5.85 31.19 -14.35
C ALA A 87 6.21 30.47 -15.66
N CYS A 88 7.11 29.49 -15.60
CA CYS A 88 7.50 28.69 -16.75
C CYS A 88 8.06 27.34 -16.32
N LEU A 89 7.86 26.31 -17.16
CA LEU A 89 8.50 25.02 -16.99
C LEU A 89 9.98 25.12 -17.36
N PRO A 90 10.90 24.51 -16.59
CA PRO A 90 12.31 24.48 -16.93
C PRO A 90 12.51 23.66 -18.20
N ARG A 91 13.54 23.98 -18.99
CA ARG A 91 13.87 23.25 -20.22
C ARG A 91 14.89 22.17 -19.97
N GLN A 92 14.94 21.19 -20.85
CA GLN A 92 15.99 20.19 -20.86
C GLN A 92 17.36 20.87 -20.99
N GLY A 93 18.30 20.46 -20.14
CA GLY A 93 19.66 21.00 -20.06
C GLY A 93 19.81 22.22 -19.15
N GLU A 94 18.72 22.85 -18.70
CA GLU A 94 18.77 23.95 -17.75
C GLU A 94 19.14 23.46 -16.35
N PHE A 95 19.64 24.38 -15.52
CA PHE A 95 19.95 24.13 -14.13
C PHE A 95 18.88 24.73 -13.23
N VAL A 96 18.39 23.92 -12.30
CA VAL A 96 17.41 24.31 -11.29
C VAL A 96 18.05 24.19 -9.91
N LYS A 97 17.82 25.21 -9.07
CA LYS A 97 18.26 25.20 -7.69
C LYS A 97 17.07 24.84 -6.81
N LEU A 98 17.11 23.65 -6.21
CA LEU A 98 16.02 23.16 -5.38
C LEU A 98 16.29 23.50 -3.90
N PRO A 99 15.32 24.10 -3.19
CA PRO A 99 15.40 24.22 -1.74
C PRO A 99 15.19 22.82 -1.11
N GLY A 100 16.05 22.42 -0.19
CA GLY A 100 15.81 21.23 0.63
C GLY A 100 15.02 21.63 1.87
N GLU A 101 13.98 20.87 2.20
CA GLU A 101 13.14 21.13 3.35
C GLU A 101 13.86 20.64 4.62
N GLY A 102 14.72 21.50 5.19
CA GLY A 102 15.41 21.28 6.47
C GLY A 102 16.44 20.13 6.50
N THR A 103 16.56 19.37 5.42
CA THR A 103 17.55 18.30 5.25
C THR A 103 18.42 18.60 4.03
N GLN A 104 19.69 18.17 4.07
CA GLN A 104 20.59 18.29 2.91
C GLN A 104 20.16 17.40 1.74
N TYR A 105 19.20 16.50 1.98
CA TYR A 105 18.63 15.63 0.96
C TYR A 105 17.70 16.45 0.06
N GLY A 106 18.06 16.51 -1.22
CA GLY A 106 17.27 17.19 -2.24
C GLY A 106 17.54 18.69 -2.43
N SER A 107 18.36 19.30 -1.56
CA SER A 107 18.87 20.64 -1.81
C SER A 107 20.06 20.60 -2.76
N GLY A 108 20.11 21.54 -3.70
CA GLY A 108 21.30 21.72 -4.53
C GLY A 108 21.01 22.25 -5.92
N LEU A 109 22.07 22.32 -6.72
CA LEU A 109 21.99 22.58 -8.15
C LEU A 109 21.81 21.26 -8.88
N TYR A 110 20.79 21.21 -9.72
CA TYR A 110 20.42 20.04 -10.49
C TYR A 110 20.29 20.42 -11.95
N ARG A 111 20.73 19.54 -12.85
CA ARG A 111 20.52 19.68 -14.29
C ARG A 111 19.27 18.92 -14.69
N VAL A 112 18.39 19.56 -15.47
CA VAL A 112 17.20 18.92 -16.02
C VAL A 112 17.61 18.03 -17.18
N GLU A 113 17.37 16.73 -17.05
CA GLU A 113 17.69 15.73 -18.08
C GLU A 113 16.54 15.50 -19.04
N SER A 114 15.30 15.52 -18.54
CA SER A 114 14.10 15.36 -19.36
C SER A 114 12.86 15.79 -18.59
N LEU A 115 11.78 16.06 -19.33
CA LEU A 115 10.46 16.35 -18.79
C LEU A 115 9.47 15.31 -19.30
N GLU A 116 8.67 14.76 -18.39
CA GLU A 116 7.56 13.88 -18.71
C GLU A 116 6.25 14.58 -18.37
N TYR A 117 5.30 14.53 -19.29
CA TYR A 117 3.99 15.15 -19.14
C TYR A 117 2.95 14.05 -18.98
N VAL A 118 2.21 14.09 -17.88
CA VAL A 118 1.14 13.14 -17.59
C VAL A 118 -0.19 13.80 -17.90
N PHE A 119 -0.84 13.28 -18.94
CA PHE A 119 -2.18 13.70 -19.33
C PHE A 119 -3.20 12.66 -18.88
N LEU A 120 -4.32 13.12 -18.30
CA LEU A 120 -5.47 12.28 -18.05
C LEU A 120 -6.62 12.67 -18.99
N ALA A 121 -7.39 11.68 -19.40
CA ALA A 121 -8.60 11.90 -20.16
C ALA A 121 -9.67 12.48 -19.24
N GLN A 122 -10.26 13.63 -19.61
CA GLN A 122 -11.44 14.12 -18.90
C GLN A 122 -12.64 13.21 -19.18
N PRO A 123 -13.36 12.76 -18.14
CA PRO A 123 -14.58 11.97 -18.33
C PRO A 123 -15.71 12.88 -18.82
N ARG A 124 -15.87 13.02 -20.14
CA ARG A 124 -17.00 13.75 -20.73
C ARG A 124 -17.61 13.02 -21.94
N GLY A 125 -18.62 12.20 -21.67
CA GLY A 125 -19.66 11.80 -22.63
C GLY A 125 -19.16 11.35 -24.01
N ASN A 126 -19.94 11.67 -25.05
CA ASN A 126 -19.76 11.18 -26.42
C ASN A 126 -18.82 12.05 -27.28
N ARG A 127 -17.96 12.86 -26.67
CA ARG A 127 -16.96 13.70 -27.36
C ARG A 127 -15.58 13.08 -27.23
N PRO A 128 -14.64 13.34 -28.16
CA PRO A 128 -13.24 12.99 -27.95
C PRO A 128 -12.77 13.60 -26.62
N ALA A 129 -12.22 12.76 -25.75
CA ALA A 129 -11.81 13.19 -24.41
C ALA A 129 -10.68 14.21 -24.53
N GLU A 130 -10.90 15.40 -24.00
CA GLU A 130 -9.85 16.42 -23.88
C GLU A 130 -8.78 15.89 -22.91
N ALA A 131 -7.52 15.99 -23.33
CA ALA A 131 -6.37 15.64 -22.51
C ALA A 131 -6.06 16.79 -21.56
N GLU A 132 -6.22 16.56 -20.26
CA GLU A 132 -5.86 17.53 -19.22
C GLU A 132 -4.48 17.20 -18.69
N LEU A 133 -3.56 18.16 -18.73
CA LEU A 133 -2.25 18.02 -18.10
C LEU A 133 -2.46 17.96 -16.59
N LYS A 134 -2.11 16.84 -15.98
CA LYS A 134 -2.28 16.64 -14.53
C LYS A 134 -1.01 16.76 -13.74
N LYS A 135 0.12 16.52 -14.39
CA LYS A 135 1.41 16.47 -13.71
C LYS A 135 2.55 16.60 -14.70
N VAL A 136 3.61 17.27 -14.27
CA VAL A 136 4.88 17.33 -14.98
C VAL A 136 5.97 16.74 -14.09
N ILE A 137 6.81 15.89 -14.65
CA ILE A 137 7.93 15.26 -13.93
C ILE A 137 9.23 15.71 -14.60
N ALA A 138 10.05 16.46 -13.89
CA ALA A 138 11.41 16.80 -14.30
C ALA A 138 12.37 15.75 -13.76
N LYS A 139 12.98 14.98 -14.66
CA LYS A 139 14.11 14.12 -14.30
C LYS A 139 15.35 14.98 -14.20
N VAL A 140 16.05 14.88 -13.07
CA VAL A 140 17.20 15.71 -12.76
C VAL A 140 18.40 14.90 -12.30
N SER A 141 19.60 15.34 -12.68
CA SER A 141 20.86 14.86 -12.12
C SER A 141 21.53 15.95 -11.29
N LYS A 142 22.12 15.54 -10.17
CA LYS A 142 22.88 16.45 -9.31
C LYS A 142 24.17 16.86 -10.03
N CYS A 143 24.48 18.16 -10.01
CA CYS A 143 25.71 18.70 -10.56
C CYS A 143 26.88 18.57 -9.59
#